data_AF-A0A7W0SE42-F1
#
_entry.id   AF-A0A7W0SE42-F1
#
_cell.length_a   1.000
_cell.length_b   1.000
_cell.length_c   1.000
_cell.angle_alpha   90.00
_cell.angle_beta   90.00
_cell.angle_gamma   90.00
#
_symmetry.space_group_name_H-M   'P 1'
#
loop_
_entity.id
_entity.type
_entity.pdbx_description
1 polymer ?
#
loop_
_entity_poly.entity_id
_entity_poly.type
_entity_poly.pdbx_seq_one_letter_code
_entity_poly.pdbx_strand_id
1 'polypeptide(L)'
;MDSSIRPDHTLEAFVLADDYSFGIIQSDLHWIWFRVKCSRLKGDFRYTPRSVFDTFPWPQQPTQNQIANVANAAVDLRTIRRQLTEKLKCSLRNLYRMLEQPGDNPLRDAHARLDIAVRAAYGASEEVDPLSFLLELNLACAAKEKVGEHITGPGLVQVTGDNNEFTTGDCITAESVGKK
;
A
#
# COMPACT_ATOMS: atom_id res chain seq x y z
N MET A 1 -5.60 12.05 -5.23
CA MET A 1 -6.61 12.85 -4.52
C MET A 1 -6.75 14.15 -5.27
N ASP A 2 -7.96 14.68 -5.45
CA ASP A 2 -8.15 15.98 -6.08
C ASP A 2 -7.42 17.10 -5.30
N SER A 3 -6.77 18.00 -6.02
CA SER A 3 -5.99 19.11 -5.45
C SER A 3 -6.82 20.10 -4.60
N SER A 4 -8.14 20.08 -4.73
CA SER A 4 -9.06 20.89 -3.93
C SER A 4 -9.28 20.34 -2.51
N ILE A 5 -9.00 19.06 -2.27
CA ILE A 5 -9.13 18.45 -0.95
C ILE A 5 -7.96 18.91 -0.07
N ARG A 6 -8.27 19.37 1.14
CA ARG A 6 -7.30 19.85 2.13
C ARG A 6 -7.24 18.87 3.30
N PRO A 7 -6.26 17.95 3.36
CA PRO A 7 -6.08 17.07 4.50
C PRO A 7 -5.78 17.87 5.77
N ASP A 8 -6.32 17.41 6.88
CA ASP A 8 -5.95 17.93 8.20
C ASP A 8 -4.62 17.31 8.68
N HIS A 9 -3.98 17.93 9.68
CA HIS A 9 -2.71 17.52 10.28
C HIS A 9 -2.74 16.13 10.96
N THR A 10 -3.92 15.54 11.14
CA THR A 10 -4.11 14.20 11.71
C THR A 10 -3.98 13.07 10.67
N LEU A 11 -3.92 13.42 9.38
CA LEU A 11 -3.76 12.49 8.27
C LEU A 11 -2.33 12.54 7.72
N GLU A 12 -1.87 11.42 7.17
CA GLU A 12 -0.64 11.34 6.41
C GLU A 12 -0.98 11.16 4.93
N ALA A 13 -0.30 11.90 4.05
CA ALA A 13 -0.50 11.84 2.61
C ALA A 13 0.75 11.28 1.92
N PHE A 14 0.62 10.12 1.28
CA PHE A 14 1.65 9.56 0.40
C PHE A 14 1.49 10.14 -1.00
N VAL A 15 2.43 10.97 -1.43
CA VAL A 15 2.36 11.70 -2.71
C VAL A 15 3.05 10.89 -3.83
N LEU A 16 2.66 9.62 -3.95
CA LEU A 16 3.09 8.71 -5.00
C LEU A 16 1.92 8.55 -5.97
N ALA A 17 2.14 8.89 -7.24
CA ALA A 17 1.07 8.94 -8.24
C ALA A 17 0.72 7.57 -8.83
N ASP A 18 1.59 6.57 -8.64
CA ASP A 18 1.49 5.25 -9.25
C ASP A 18 0.71 4.23 -8.40
N ASP A 19 0.08 3.31 -9.11
CA ASP A 19 -0.74 2.24 -8.55
C ASP A 19 0.08 1.15 -7.88
N TYR A 20 1.33 0.98 -8.33
CA TYR A 20 2.28 0.07 -7.72
C TYR A 20 2.55 0.45 -6.25
N SER A 21 2.91 1.70 -5.99
CA SER A 21 3.18 2.23 -4.66
C SER A 21 1.96 2.16 -3.76
N PHE A 22 0.78 2.45 -4.29
CA PHE A 22 -0.47 2.24 -3.58
C PHE A 22 -0.63 0.77 -3.16
N GLY A 23 -0.38 -0.16 -4.08
CA GLY A 23 -0.42 -1.60 -3.80
C GLY A 23 0.55 -2.04 -2.70
N ILE A 24 1.81 -1.58 -2.75
CA ILE A 24 2.82 -1.87 -1.73
C ILE A 24 2.35 -1.40 -0.34
N ILE A 25 1.82 -0.17 -0.23
CA ILE A 25 1.39 0.40 1.05
C ILE A 25 0.11 -0.29 1.59
N GLN A 26 -0.75 -0.83 0.73
CA GLN A 26 -1.97 -1.55 1.13
C GLN A 26 -1.75 -3.03 1.46
N SER A 27 -0.52 -3.54 1.32
CA SER A 27 -0.18 -4.95 1.54
C SER A 27 -0.12 -5.37 3.01
N ASP A 28 -0.24 -6.68 3.24
CA ASP A 28 0.01 -7.33 4.52
C ASP A 28 1.43 -7.06 5.06
N LEU A 29 2.45 -7.01 4.19
CA LEU A 29 3.83 -6.71 4.56
C LEU A 29 3.96 -5.31 5.17
N HIS A 30 3.37 -4.30 4.52
CA HIS A 30 3.37 -2.94 5.08
C HIS A 30 2.58 -2.88 6.39
N TRP A 31 1.45 -3.60 6.48
CA TRP A 31 0.67 -3.69 7.70
C TRP A 31 1.44 -4.35 8.86
N ILE A 32 2.17 -5.42 8.60
CA ILE A 32 3.03 -6.10 9.58
C ILE A 32 4.12 -5.15 10.07
N TRP A 33 4.81 -4.46 9.15
CA TRP A 33 5.84 -3.48 9.49
C TRP A 33 5.28 -2.33 10.32
N PHE A 34 4.13 -1.79 9.91
CA PHE A 34 3.41 -0.75 10.64
C PHE A 34 3.11 -1.20 12.08
N ARG A 35 2.52 -2.38 12.29
CA ARG A 35 2.16 -2.85 13.65
C ARG A 35 3.36 -2.95 14.60
N VAL A 36 4.55 -3.25 14.08
CA VAL A 36 5.78 -3.40 14.85
C VAL A 36 6.46 -2.05 15.10
N LYS A 37 6.42 -1.13 14.13
CA LYS A 37 7.23 0.11 14.13
C LYS A 37 6.44 1.39 14.45
N CYS A 38 5.11 1.31 14.42
CA CYS A 38 4.26 2.45 14.77
C CYS A 38 4.29 2.75 16.27
N SER A 39 3.87 3.96 16.62
CA SER A 39 3.64 4.32 18.02
C SER A 39 2.21 3.96 18.44
N ARG A 40 1.98 3.78 19.74
CA ARG A 40 0.65 3.54 20.30
C ARG A 40 0.28 4.66 21.24
N LEU A 41 -0.92 5.20 21.10
CA LEU A 41 -1.52 6.12 22.07
C LEU A 41 -2.70 5.41 22.73
N LYS A 42 -2.55 5.02 24.01
CA LYS A 42 -3.61 4.34 24.79
C LYS A 42 -4.17 3.06 24.11
N GLY A 43 -3.40 2.44 23.22
CA GLY A 43 -3.80 1.23 22.47
C GLY A 43 -4.10 1.47 21.00
N ASP A 44 -4.41 2.72 20.62
CA ASP A 44 -4.65 3.08 19.22
C ASP A 44 -3.32 3.27 18.48
N PHE A 45 -3.24 2.71 17.27
CA PHE A 45 -2.06 2.86 16.43
C PHE A 45 -1.98 4.29 15.86
N ARG A 46 -0.78 4.86 15.90
CA ARG A 46 -0.47 6.13 15.26
C ARG A 46 0.65 5.94 14.24
N TYR A 47 0.36 6.29 13.00
CA TYR A 47 1.36 6.30 11.93
C TYR A 47 2.41 7.35 12.22
N THR A 48 3.68 6.95 12.14
CA THR A 48 4.83 7.82 12.33
C THR A 48 5.72 7.67 11.10
N PRO A 49 5.71 8.64 10.16
CA PRO A 49 6.43 8.51 8.89
C PRO A 49 7.90 8.13 9.08
N ARG A 50 8.58 8.79 10.03
CA ARG A 50 10.00 8.54 10.35
C ARG A 50 10.35 7.13 10.81
N SER A 51 9.42 6.41 11.44
CA SER A 51 9.70 5.05 11.95
C SER A 51 9.06 3.96 11.12
N VAL A 52 8.04 4.29 10.32
CA VAL A 52 7.32 3.33 9.49
C VAL A 52 7.75 3.48 8.05
N PHE A 53 7.44 4.61 7.40
CA PHE A 53 7.66 4.82 5.97
C PHE A 53 9.15 4.90 5.62
N ASP A 54 9.91 5.74 6.33
CA ASP A 54 11.33 5.98 6.04
C ASP A 54 12.19 4.73 6.25
N THR A 55 11.75 3.79 7.08
CA THR A 55 12.49 2.55 7.35
C THR A 55 11.88 1.33 6.69
N PHE A 56 10.77 1.46 5.96
CA PHE A 56 10.13 0.32 5.32
C PHE A 56 10.98 -0.14 4.12
N PRO A 57 11.44 -1.40 4.08
CA PRO A 57 12.21 -1.87 2.95
C PRO A 57 11.28 -2.13 1.75
N TRP A 58 11.47 -1.36 0.67
CA TRP A 58 10.75 -1.55 -0.59
C TRP A 58 11.33 -2.72 -1.40
N PRO A 59 10.57 -3.32 -2.35
CA PRO A 59 11.09 -4.36 -3.22
C PRO A 59 12.33 -3.88 -3.98
N GLN A 60 13.44 -4.61 -3.86
CA GLN A 60 14.73 -4.12 -4.39
C GLN A 60 14.91 -4.41 -5.88
N GLN A 61 14.38 -5.52 -6.41
CA GLN A 61 14.55 -5.94 -7.80
C GLN A 61 13.27 -6.55 -8.41
N PRO A 62 12.11 -5.85 -8.37
CA PRO A 62 10.91 -6.36 -9.02
C PRO A 62 11.06 -6.32 -10.55
N THR A 63 10.56 -7.35 -11.23
CA THR A 63 10.43 -7.38 -12.69
C THR A 63 9.26 -6.53 -13.17
N GLN A 64 9.27 -6.10 -14.44
CA GLN A 64 8.15 -5.33 -15.01
C GLN A 64 6.79 -6.02 -14.82
N ASN A 65 6.74 -7.33 -15.03
CA ASN A 65 5.50 -8.10 -14.83
C ASN A 65 5.05 -8.11 -13.37
N GLN A 66 5.97 -8.17 -12.40
CA GLN A 66 5.61 -8.08 -10.99
C GLN A 66 5.08 -6.70 -10.61
N ILE A 67 5.70 -5.63 -11.13
CA ILE A 67 5.21 -4.25 -10.95
C ILE A 67 3.80 -4.12 -11.51
N ALA A 68 3.57 -4.59 -12.74
CA ALA A 68 2.26 -4.57 -13.38
C ALA A 68 1.20 -5.38 -12.63
N ASN A 69 1.57 -6.57 -12.13
CA ASN A 69 0.65 -7.39 -11.34
C ASN A 69 0.23 -6.69 -10.04
N VAL A 70 1.17 -6.02 -9.35
CA VAL A 70 0.85 -5.26 -8.13
C VAL A 70 -0.04 -4.06 -8.46
N ALA A 71 0.27 -3.30 -9.52
CA ALA A 71 -0.54 -2.17 -9.95
C ALA A 71 -1.98 -2.59 -10.33
N ASN A 72 -2.13 -3.67 -11.12
CA ASN A 72 -3.44 -4.19 -11.50
C ASN A 72 -4.24 -4.67 -10.28
N ALA A 73 -3.61 -5.42 -9.36
CA ALA A 73 -4.26 -5.86 -8.12
C ALA A 73 -4.68 -4.67 -7.23
N ALA A 74 -3.88 -3.60 -7.20
CA ALA A 74 -4.19 -2.36 -6.50
C ALA A 74 -5.44 -1.66 -7.08
N VAL A 75 -5.50 -1.54 -8.40
CA VAL A 75 -6.66 -0.95 -9.12
C VAL A 75 -7.92 -1.78 -8.86
N ASP A 76 -7.82 -3.11 -8.92
CA ASP A 76 -8.93 -4.03 -8.63
C ASP A 76 -9.43 -3.87 -7.20
N LEU A 77 -8.51 -3.80 -6.23
CA LEU A 77 -8.85 -3.58 -4.81
C LEU A 77 -9.63 -2.28 -4.64
N ARG A 78 -9.16 -1.17 -5.23
CA ARG A 78 -9.87 0.12 -5.14
C ARG A 78 -11.24 0.06 -5.80
N THR A 79 -11.36 -0.61 -6.93
CA THR A 79 -12.61 -0.75 -7.68
C THR A 79 -13.64 -1.53 -6.88
N ILE A 80 -13.27 -2.70 -6.34
CA ILE A 80 -14.14 -3.50 -5.47
C ILE A 80 -14.54 -2.70 -4.23
N ARG A 81 -13.59 -2.00 -3.60
CA ARG A 81 -13.86 -1.16 -2.43
C ARG A 81 -14.90 -0.07 -2.72
N ARG A 82 -14.79 0.62 -3.85
CA ARG A 82 -15.78 1.64 -4.29
C ARG A 82 -17.15 1.01 -4.52
N GLN A 83 -17.22 -0.06 -5.32
CA GLN A 83 -18.47 -0.76 -5.62
C GLN A 83 -19.19 -1.25 -4.35
N LEU A 84 -18.46 -1.82 -3.39
CA LEU A 84 -19.05 -2.28 -2.13
C LEU A 84 -19.53 -1.12 -1.26
N THR A 85 -18.77 -0.04 -1.18
CA THR A 85 -19.14 1.17 -0.43
C THR A 85 -20.43 1.78 -0.99
N GLU A 86 -20.54 1.88 -2.32
CA GLU A 86 -21.74 2.38 -3.02
C GLU A 86 -22.93 1.43 -2.86
N LYS A 87 -22.73 0.13 -3.06
CA LYS A 87 -23.77 -0.90 -2.96
C LYS A 87 -24.36 -0.98 -1.55
N LEU A 88 -23.53 -0.95 -0.53
CA LEU A 88 -23.92 -1.08 0.88
C LEU A 88 -24.23 0.26 1.54
N LYS A 89 -23.95 1.38 0.86
CA LYS A 89 -24.08 2.76 1.37
C LYS A 89 -23.49 2.92 2.77
N CYS A 90 -22.31 2.33 2.99
CA CYS A 90 -21.66 2.29 4.30
C CYS A 90 -20.32 3.03 4.27
N SER A 91 -19.79 3.38 5.44
CA SER A 91 -18.45 3.98 5.53
C SER A 91 -17.35 2.93 5.33
N LEU A 92 -16.13 3.37 4.98
CA LEU A 92 -14.96 2.48 4.92
C LEU A 92 -14.75 1.74 6.25
N ARG A 93 -14.97 2.40 7.39
CA ARG A 93 -14.89 1.75 8.71
C ARG A 93 -15.84 0.56 8.82
N ASN A 94 -17.08 0.72 8.39
CA ASN A 94 -18.06 -0.36 8.41
C ASN A 94 -17.69 -1.45 7.42
N LEU A 95 -17.21 -1.07 6.23
CA LEU A 95 -16.75 -2.01 5.21
C LEU A 95 -15.65 -2.94 5.74
N TYR A 96 -14.61 -2.38 6.37
CA TYR A 96 -13.51 -3.16 6.92
C TYR A 96 -13.90 -3.98 8.16
N ARG A 97 -14.86 -3.53 8.98
CA ARG A 97 -15.41 -4.36 10.07
C ARG A 97 -16.09 -5.64 9.56
N MET A 98 -16.63 -5.64 8.35
CA MET A 98 -17.22 -6.85 7.78
C MET A 98 -16.17 -7.88 7.37
N LEU A 99 -14.89 -7.51 7.23
CA LEU A 99 -13.80 -8.47 6.98
C LEU A 99 -13.54 -9.37 8.20
N GLU A 100 -13.90 -8.90 9.40
CA GLU A 100 -13.81 -9.68 10.64
C GLU A 100 -14.90 -10.76 10.73
N GLN A 101 -15.92 -10.69 9.87
CA GLN A 101 -17.01 -11.67 9.84
C GLN A 101 -16.64 -12.88 8.97
N PRO A 102 -16.96 -14.10 9.40
CA PRO A 102 -16.83 -15.29 8.57
C PRO A 102 -17.84 -15.27 7.40
N GLY A 103 -17.48 -15.87 6.27
CA GLY A 103 -18.27 -15.89 5.03
C GLY A 103 -17.45 -15.39 3.85
N ASP A 104 -17.92 -15.50 2.62
CA ASP A 104 -17.18 -15.00 1.44
C ASP A 104 -17.22 -13.47 1.38
N ASN A 105 -16.07 -12.85 1.10
CA ASN A 105 -15.98 -11.40 1.02
C ASN A 105 -15.04 -11.00 -0.12
N PRO A 106 -15.58 -10.40 -1.21
CA PRO A 106 -14.78 -10.05 -2.38
C PRO A 106 -13.66 -9.05 -2.06
N LEU A 107 -13.80 -8.26 -0.99
CA LEU A 107 -12.74 -7.36 -0.53
C LEU A 107 -11.57 -8.12 0.11
N ARG A 108 -11.85 -9.19 0.88
CA ARG A 108 -10.81 -10.05 1.43
C ARG A 108 -10.05 -10.76 0.32
N ASP A 109 -10.76 -11.26 -0.68
CA ASP A 109 -10.14 -11.94 -1.82
C ASP A 109 -9.29 -10.97 -2.65
N ALA A 110 -9.72 -9.71 -2.77
CA ALA A 110 -8.93 -8.66 -3.41
C ALA A 110 -7.65 -8.33 -2.63
N HIS A 111 -7.72 -8.26 -1.30
CA HIS A 111 -6.53 -8.12 -0.46
C HIS A 111 -5.58 -9.31 -0.62
N ALA A 112 -6.10 -10.54 -0.58
CA ALA A 112 -5.27 -11.74 -0.76
C ALA A 112 -4.57 -11.76 -2.12
N ARG A 113 -5.25 -11.36 -3.21
CA ARG A 113 -4.62 -11.23 -4.55
C ARG A 113 -3.50 -10.19 -4.56
N LEU A 114 -3.72 -9.05 -3.90
CA LEU A 114 -2.70 -8.01 -3.78
C LEU A 114 -1.49 -8.52 -2.97
N ASP A 115 -1.72 -9.16 -1.84
CA ASP A 115 -0.65 -9.68 -0.97
C ASP A 115 0.22 -10.72 -1.69
N ILE A 116 -0.39 -11.62 -2.48
CA ILE A 116 0.34 -12.57 -3.34
C ILE A 116 1.21 -11.83 -4.37
N ALA A 117 0.65 -10.83 -5.06
CA ALA A 117 1.40 -10.05 -6.05
C ALA A 117 2.57 -9.28 -5.42
N VAL A 118 2.36 -8.71 -4.24
CA VAL A 118 3.38 -7.97 -3.50
C VAL A 118 4.49 -8.93 -3.03
N ARG A 119 4.15 -10.07 -2.42
CA ARG A 119 5.15 -11.09 -2.03
C ARG A 119 5.99 -11.56 -3.20
N ALA A 120 5.37 -11.76 -4.36
CA ALA A 120 6.08 -12.08 -5.59
C ALA A 120 7.05 -10.96 -6.00
N ALA A 121 6.65 -9.68 -5.91
CA ALA A 121 7.53 -8.54 -6.18
C ALA A 121 8.73 -8.45 -5.22
N TYR A 122 8.57 -8.89 -3.97
CA TYR A 122 9.67 -9.05 -3.00
C TYR A 122 10.55 -10.28 -3.25
N GLY A 123 10.11 -11.23 -4.09
CA GLY A 123 10.77 -12.54 -4.22
C GLY A 123 10.69 -13.39 -2.96
N ALA A 124 9.72 -13.13 -2.08
CA ALA A 124 9.55 -13.85 -0.83
C ALA A 124 8.88 -15.21 -1.08
N SER A 125 9.38 -16.26 -0.42
CA SER A 125 8.71 -17.57 -0.38
C SER A 125 7.49 -17.52 0.55
N GLU A 126 6.46 -18.31 0.25
CA GLU A 126 5.21 -18.38 1.04
C GLU A 126 5.44 -18.88 2.48
N GLU A 127 6.50 -19.66 2.69
CA GLU A 127 6.81 -20.34 3.96
C GLU A 127 7.59 -19.46 4.95
N VAL A 128 8.11 -18.31 4.51
CA VAL A 128 8.98 -17.47 5.33
C VAL A 128 8.13 -16.56 6.22
N ASP A 129 8.52 -16.44 7.50
CA ASP A 129 7.92 -15.46 8.40
C ASP A 129 8.09 -14.05 7.83
N PRO A 130 6.99 -13.32 7.53
CA PRO A 130 7.09 -12.05 6.85
C PRO A 130 7.85 -10.97 7.62
N LEU A 131 7.78 -10.98 8.95
CA LEU A 131 8.47 -9.99 9.78
C LEU A 131 9.99 -10.21 9.76
N SER A 132 10.42 -11.47 9.90
CA SER A 132 11.82 -11.85 9.83
C SER A 132 12.41 -11.51 8.45
N PHE A 133 11.68 -11.83 7.38
CA PHE A 133 12.05 -11.46 6.01
C PHE A 133 12.24 -9.94 5.84
N LEU A 134 11.27 -9.14 6.30
CA LEU A 134 11.36 -7.67 6.20
C LEU A 134 12.52 -7.11 7.03
N LEU A 135 12.79 -7.67 8.21
CA LEU A 135 13.91 -7.24 9.04
C LEU A 135 15.26 -7.55 8.37
N GLU A 136 15.42 -8.74 7.80
CA GLU A 136 16.62 -9.12 7.06
C GLU A 136 16.84 -8.21 5.85
N LEU A 137 15.78 -7.95 5.07
CA LEU A 137 15.86 -7.05 3.93
C LEU A 137 16.21 -5.61 4.35
N ASN A 138 15.65 -5.12 5.46
CA ASN A 138 15.97 -3.81 6.00
C ASN A 138 17.44 -3.70 6.40
N LEU A 139 17.98 -4.70 7.11
CA LEU A 139 19.38 -4.74 7.51
C LEU A 139 20.32 -4.82 6.29
N ALA A 140 19.95 -5.60 5.27
CA ALA A 140 20.71 -5.68 4.03
C ALA A 140 20.73 -4.33 3.29
N CYS A 141 19.60 -3.63 3.21
CA CYS A 141 19.52 -2.31 2.59
C CYS A 141 20.36 -1.27 3.37
N ALA A 142 20.28 -1.27 4.70
CA ALA A 142 21.08 -0.38 5.55
C ALA A 142 22.59 -0.63 5.42
N ALA A 143 23.01 -1.90 5.27
CA ALA A 143 24.41 -2.25 5.03
C ALA A 143 24.90 -1.71 3.68
N LYS A 144 24.08 -1.83 2.62
CA LYS A 144 24.37 -1.29 1.27
C LYS A 144 24.45 0.23 1.27
N GLU A 145 23.48 0.90 1.88
CA GLU A 145 23.47 2.35 1.98
C GLU A 145 24.71 2.89 2.70
N LYS A 146 25.15 2.20 3.77
CA LYS A 146 26.35 2.58 4.52
C LYS A 146 27.64 2.54 3.69
N VAL A 147 27.73 1.65 2.72
CA VAL A 147 28.87 1.55 1.79
C VAL A 147 28.68 2.38 0.52
N GLY A 148 27.57 3.10 0.40
CA GLY A 148 27.23 3.93 -0.76
C GLY A 148 26.72 3.15 -1.97
N GLU A 149 26.30 1.89 -1.78
CA GLU A 149 25.61 1.14 -2.83
C GLU A 149 24.19 1.65 -3.04
N HIS A 150 23.72 1.58 -4.28
CA HIS A 150 22.36 1.98 -4.63
C HIS A 150 21.34 0.99 -4.07
N ILE A 151 20.31 1.53 -3.41
CA ILE A 151 19.12 0.81 -2.98
C ILE A 151 17.88 1.38 -3.67
N THR A 152 16.89 0.53 -3.91
CA THR A 152 15.61 0.96 -4.46
C THR A 152 14.77 1.57 -3.35
N GLY A 153 14.45 2.86 -3.50
CA GLY A 153 13.64 3.63 -2.56
C GLY A 153 12.12 3.52 -2.81
N PRO A 154 11.33 4.34 -2.12
CA PRO A 154 9.88 4.42 -2.31
C PRO A 154 9.50 4.89 -3.72
N GLY A 155 8.42 4.33 -4.27
CA GLY A 155 7.89 4.73 -5.56
C GLY A 155 7.99 3.65 -6.63
N LEU A 156 7.49 3.99 -7.82
CA LEU A 156 7.66 3.17 -9.01
C LEU A 156 9.15 3.02 -9.35
N VAL A 157 9.62 1.77 -9.39
CA VAL A 157 10.97 1.45 -9.87
C VAL A 157 11.02 1.76 -11.35
N GLN A 158 12.00 2.56 -11.80
CA GLN A 158 12.13 2.90 -13.22
C GLN A 158 12.54 1.67 -14.02
N VAL A 159 11.54 0.94 -14.49
CA VAL A 159 11.71 -0.15 -15.44
C VAL A 159 11.31 0.43 -16.78
N THR A 160 12.22 0.33 -17.75
CA THR A 160 12.14 0.89 -19.10
C THR A 160 10.71 0.86 -19.68
N GLY A 161 10.07 2.02 -19.84
CA GLY A 161 8.68 2.13 -20.31
C GLY A 161 8.03 3.49 -20.02
N ASP A 162 6.81 3.70 -20.49
CA ASP A 162 6.00 4.88 -20.15
C ASP A 162 5.34 4.67 -18.78
N ASN A 163 5.69 5.50 -17.80
CA ASN A 163 5.16 5.44 -16.43
C ASN A 163 3.62 5.65 -16.37
N ASN A 164 3.02 6.20 -17.43
CA ASN A 164 1.57 6.39 -17.52
C ASN A 164 0.77 5.08 -17.45
N GLU A 165 1.39 3.93 -17.78
CA GLU A 165 0.75 2.61 -17.71
C GLU A 165 0.34 2.23 -16.26
N PHE A 166 1.05 2.76 -15.26
CA PHE A 166 0.82 2.46 -13.84
C PHE A 166 0.07 3.56 -13.10
N THR A 167 -0.62 4.44 -13.82
CA THR A 167 -1.39 5.53 -13.22
C THR A 167 -2.83 5.50 -13.71
N THR A 168 -3.79 5.37 -12.80
CA THR A 168 -5.21 5.53 -13.12
C THR A 168 -5.78 6.89 -12.71
N GLY A 169 -6.72 7.39 -13.51
CA GLY A 169 -7.45 8.65 -13.25
C GLY A 169 -8.61 8.52 -12.25
N ASP A 170 -8.70 7.43 -11.48
CA ASP A 170 -9.80 7.08 -10.58
C ASP A 170 -9.75 7.83 -9.24
N CYS A 171 -9.34 9.11 -9.29
CA CYS A 171 -9.09 9.94 -8.12
C CYS A 171 -10.38 10.25 -7.34
N ILE A 172 -10.27 10.31 -6.00
CA ILE A 172 -11.35 10.83 -5.16
C ILE A 172 -11.44 12.33 -5.38
N THR A 173 -12.60 12.78 -5.84
CA THR A 173 -12.95 14.19 -6.03
C THR A 173 -13.73 14.71 -4.83
N ALA A 174 -13.54 15.99 -4.47
CA ALA A 174 -14.48 16.64 -3.59
C ALA A 174 -15.85 16.72 -4.31
N GLU A 175 -16.94 16.36 -3.63
CA GLU A 175 -18.27 16.66 -4.16
C GLU A 175 -18.34 18.18 -4.37
N SER A 176 -18.78 18.61 -5.56
CA SER A 176 -19.08 20.01 -5.78
C SER A 176 -20.15 20.40 -4.77
N VAL A 177 -19.78 21.15 -3.73
CA VAL A 177 -20.75 21.76 -2.83
C VAL A 177 -21.62 22.64 -3.70
N GLY A 178 -22.79 22.13 -4.09
CA GLY A 178 -23.79 22.91 -4.78
C GLY A 178 -24.04 24.14 -3.93
N LYS A 179 -23.71 25.32 -4.47
CA LYS A 179 -24.06 26.59 -3.86
C LYS A 179 -25.56 26.56 -3.59
N LYS A 180 -25.95 26.39 -2.32
CA LYS A 180 -27.25 26.81 -1.83
C LYS A 180 -27.20 28.31 -1.54
#